data_AF-A0A4Q3SG36-F1
#
_entry.id   AF-A0A4Q3SG36-F1
#
_cell.length_a   1.000
_cell.length_b   1.000
_cell.length_c   1.000
_cell.angle_alpha   90.00
_cell.angle_beta   90.00
_cell.angle_gamma   90.00
#
_symmetry.space_group_name_H-M   'P 1'
#
loop_
_entity.id
_entity.type
_entity.pdbx_description
1 polymer ?
#
loop_
_entity_poly.entity_id
_entity_poly.type
_entity_poly.pdbx_seq_one_letter_code
_entity_poly.pdbx_strand_id
1 'polypeptide(L)'
;MSNFQDSATLIWLPKGERPQPDDWRSHSPGTPADAAHWENVGYAINYAVGMMADRAVADLEPWIRSASGHVYMPAAIRVMAETLAARRL
;
A
#
# COMPACT_ATOMS: atom_id res chain seq x y z
N MET A 1 -22.74 -6.23 -8.10
CA MET A 1 -21.47 -6.97 -8.24
C MET A 1 -20.58 -6.49 -7.11
N SER A 2 -20.04 -7.39 -6.29
CA SER A 2 -19.36 -7.02 -5.03
C SER A 2 -18.08 -6.22 -5.31
N ASN A 3 -18.05 -4.95 -4.91
CA ASN A 3 -16.87 -4.05 -4.94
C ASN A 3 -15.65 -4.57 -4.16
N PHE A 4 -15.74 -5.73 -3.51
CA PHE A 4 -14.67 -6.36 -2.74
C PHE A 4 -13.55 -6.98 -3.59
N GLN A 5 -13.76 -7.23 -4.89
CA GLN A 5 -12.73 -7.87 -5.72
C GLN A 5 -11.55 -6.95 -6.07
N ASP A 6 -11.76 -5.63 -5.99
CA ASP A 6 -10.74 -4.65 -6.35
C ASP A 6 -10.06 -4.01 -5.14
N SER A 7 -10.55 -4.27 -3.92
CA SER A 7 -10.07 -3.60 -2.70
C SER A 7 -8.60 -3.89 -2.42
N ALA A 8 -7.99 -3.01 -1.63
CA ALA A 8 -6.58 -3.11 -1.28
C ALA A 8 -6.32 -2.70 0.17
N THR A 9 -5.29 -3.30 0.77
CA THR A 9 -4.77 -2.90 2.08
C THR A 9 -3.39 -2.28 1.88
N LEU A 10 -3.19 -1.08 2.40
CA LEU A 10 -1.90 -0.40 2.47
C LEU A 10 -1.37 -0.52 3.89
N ILE A 11 -0.10 -0.90 4.03
CA ILE A 11 0.63 -0.87 5.29
C ILE A 11 1.96 -0.13 5.09
N TRP A 12 2.52 0.38 6.18
CA TRP A 12 3.84 1.00 6.21
C TRP A 12 4.73 0.19 7.13
N LEU A 13 5.88 -0.22 6.64
CA LEU A 13 6.86 -1.00 7.39
C LEU A 13 8.23 -0.33 7.33
N PRO A 14 9.13 -0.61 8.29
CA PRO A 14 10.50 -0.16 8.22
C PRO A 14 11.16 -0.54 6.89
N LYS A 15 12.05 0.32 6.41
CA LYS A 15 12.75 0.13 5.15
C LYS A 15 13.50 -1.19 5.12
N GLY A 16 13.32 -1.95 4.03
CA GLY A 16 13.94 -3.27 3.86
C GLY A 16 13.23 -4.42 4.57
N GLU A 17 12.21 -4.15 5.38
CA GLU A 17 11.35 -5.19 5.94
C GLU A 17 10.28 -5.64 4.94
N ARG A 18 10.01 -6.95 4.94
CA ARG A 18 8.98 -7.55 4.10
C ARG A 18 7.76 -7.91 4.95
N PRO A 19 6.54 -7.60 4.48
CA PRO A 19 5.30 -7.96 5.14
C PRO A 19 5.20 -9.46 5.40
N GLN A 20 4.85 -9.79 6.63
CA GLN A 20 4.42 -11.11 7.06
C GLN A 20 2.90 -11.25 6.92
N PRO A 21 2.37 -12.49 6.92
CA PRO A 21 0.93 -12.73 6.78
C PRO A 21 0.07 -11.98 7.81
N ASP A 22 0.58 -11.78 9.03
CA ASP A 22 -0.15 -11.13 10.12
C ASP A 22 -0.22 -9.60 9.99
N ASP A 23 0.72 -8.97 9.28
CA ASP A 23 0.75 -7.51 9.08
C ASP A 23 -0.44 -6.99 8.27
N TRP A 24 -1.07 -7.86 7.48
CA TRP A 24 -2.23 -7.53 6.66
C TRP A 24 -3.56 -7.59 7.39
N ARG A 25 -3.57 -8.03 8.66
CA ARG A 25 -4.79 -8.10 9.46
C ARG A 25 -5.08 -6.71 10.05
N SER A 26 -6.33 -6.26 9.98
CA SER A 26 -6.75 -4.98 10.57
C SER A 26 -6.68 -5.05 12.10
N HIS A 27 -6.18 -3.99 12.74
CA HIS A 27 -6.36 -3.69 14.18
C HIS A 27 -6.14 -4.89 15.11
N SER A 28 -4.89 -5.34 15.21
CA SER A 28 -4.45 -6.27 16.26
C SER A 28 -3.30 -5.64 17.05
N PRO A 29 -3.14 -5.94 18.36
CA PRO A 29 -1.93 -5.55 19.08
C PRO A 29 -0.70 -6.06 18.30
N GLY A 30 0.14 -5.14 17.79
CA GLY A 30 1.28 -5.47 16.92
C GLY A 30 1.14 -5.08 15.44
N THR A 31 -0.04 -4.64 14.97
CA THR A 31 -0.17 -4.06 13.61
C THR A 31 0.30 -2.59 13.61
N PRO A 32 1.04 -2.14 12.56
CA PRO A 32 1.39 -0.73 12.42
C PRO A 32 0.13 0.15 12.45
N ALA A 33 0.20 1.32 13.08
CA ALA A 33 -0.92 2.25 13.21
C ALA A 33 -1.50 2.73 11.86
N ASP A 34 -0.78 2.46 10.76
CA ASP A 34 -1.03 3.00 9.44
C ASP A 34 -1.59 1.96 8.43
N ALA A 35 -2.11 0.82 8.92
CA ALA A 35 -2.79 -0.14 8.06
C ALA A 35 -4.19 0.36 7.64
N ALA A 36 -4.35 0.72 6.37
CA ALA A 36 -5.58 1.32 5.84
C ALA A 36 -6.15 0.50 4.68
N HIS A 37 -7.48 0.31 4.68
CA HIS A 37 -8.22 -0.32 3.59
C HIS A 37 -8.67 0.71 2.57
N TRP A 38 -8.60 0.34 1.30
CA TRP A 38 -8.89 1.17 0.14
C TRP A 38 -9.85 0.45 -0.81
N GLU A 39 -10.70 1.24 -1.48
CA GLU A 39 -11.64 0.72 -2.48
C GLU A 39 -10.94 0.04 -3.65
N ASN A 40 -9.76 0.54 -4.06
CA ASN A 40 -8.93 -0.13 -5.05
C ASN A 40 -7.42 0.12 -4.89
N VAL A 41 -6.62 -0.71 -5.58
CA VAL A 41 -5.15 -0.61 -5.62
C VAL A 41 -4.68 0.76 -6.13
N GLY A 42 -5.35 1.34 -7.12
CA GLY A 42 -4.98 2.65 -7.68
C GLY A 42 -5.11 3.79 -6.66
N TYR A 43 -6.16 3.79 -5.85
CA TYR A 43 -6.32 4.76 -4.74
C TYR A 43 -5.28 4.55 -3.65
N ALA A 44 -4.99 3.30 -3.28
CA ALA A 44 -3.92 3.00 -2.34
C ALA A 44 -2.55 3.49 -2.83
N ILE A 45 -2.23 3.29 -4.13
CA ILE A 45 -0.99 3.78 -4.76
C ILE A 45 -0.92 5.30 -4.73
N ASN A 46 -1.99 6.01 -5.12
CA ASN A 46 -2.00 7.47 -5.14
C ASN A 46 -1.76 8.05 -3.74
N TYR A 47 -2.42 7.50 -2.72
CA TYR A 47 -2.20 7.92 -1.34
C TYR A 47 -0.79 7.59 -0.86
N ALA A 48 -0.29 6.38 -1.14
CA ALA A 48 1.04 5.97 -0.74
C ALA A 48 2.10 6.93 -1.29
N VAL A 49 2.04 7.28 -2.58
CA VAL A 49 3.00 8.22 -3.18
C VAL A 49 2.87 9.62 -2.61
N GLY A 50 1.65 10.10 -2.35
CA GLY A 50 1.42 11.40 -1.70
C GLY A 50 2.08 11.48 -0.31
N MET A 51 2.12 10.38 0.42
CA MET A 51 2.68 10.30 1.78
C MET A 51 4.14 9.84 1.84
N MET A 52 4.74 9.38 0.73
CA MET A 52 6.08 8.77 0.74
C MET A 52 7.16 9.69 1.31
N ALA A 53 7.11 11.00 1.02
CA ALA A 53 8.09 11.95 1.53
C ALA A 53 8.00 12.09 3.05
N ASP A 54 6.79 12.21 3.59
CA ASP A 54 6.55 12.32 5.03
C ASP A 54 6.94 11.03 5.76
N ARG A 55 6.61 9.88 5.18
CA ARG A 55 6.90 8.57 5.77
C ARG A 55 8.38 8.20 5.68
N ALA A 56 9.11 8.70 4.69
CA ALA A 56 10.56 8.53 4.59
C ALA A 56 11.31 9.19 5.76
N VAL A 57 10.77 10.24 6.39
CA VAL A 57 11.35 10.86 7.60
C VAL A 57 11.37 9.87 8.77
N ALA A 58 10.44 8.91 8.79
CA ALA A 58 10.35 7.83 9.77
C ALA A 58 10.97 6.50 9.31
N ASP A 59 11.71 6.49 8.19
CA ASP A 59 12.30 5.31 7.55
C ASP A 59 11.27 4.19 7.23
N LEU A 60 10.07 4.61 6.80
CA LEU A 60 8.98 3.71 6.44
C LEU A 60 8.78 3.61 4.92
N GLU A 61 8.43 2.42 4.45
CA GLU A 61 8.09 2.13 3.05
C GLU A 61 6.69 1.53 2.91
N PRO A 62 5.97 1.84 1.81
CA PRO A 62 4.61 1.35 1.62
C PRO A 62 4.60 -0.05 1.01
N TRP A 63 3.66 -0.86 1.48
CA TRP A 63 3.33 -2.15 0.89
C TRP A 63 1.83 -2.24 0.67
N ILE A 64 1.41 -2.74 -0.49
CA ILE A 64 -0.01 -2.87 -0.83
C ILE A 64 -0.33 -4.32 -1.10
N ARG A 65 -1.44 -4.82 -0.57
CA ARG A 65 -2.01 -6.13 -0.92
C ARG A 65 -3.38 -5.95 -1.55
N SER A 66 -3.60 -6.50 -2.74
CA SER A 66 -4.94 -6.55 -3.36
C SER A 66 -5.82 -7.62 -2.70
N ALA A 67 -7.14 -7.52 -2.89
CA ALA A 67 -8.10 -8.54 -2.48
C ALA A 67 -7.82 -9.92 -3.12
N SER A 68 -7.26 -9.93 -4.34
CA SER A 68 -6.79 -11.15 -5.01
C SER A 68 -5.50 -11.74 -4.44
N GLY A 69 -4.85 -11.05 -3.49
CA GLY A 69 -3.67 -11.53 -2.77
C GLY A 69 -2.33 -11.12 -3.38
N HIS A 70 -2.31 -10.33 -4.46
CA HIS A 70 -1.07 -9.78 -4.99
C HIS A 70 -0.48 -8.75 -4.04
N VAL A 71 0.83 -8.84 -3.80
CA VAL A 71 1.58 -7.91 -2.96
C VAL A 71 2.47 -7.05 -3.83
N TYR A 72 2.30 -5.74 -3.72
CA TYR A 72 3.08 -4.71 -4.40
C TYR A 72 4.12 -4.16 -3.44
N MET A 73 5.38 -4.30 -3.82
CA MET A 73 6.53 -3.79 -3.07
C MET A 73 6.76 -2.29 -3.34
N PRO A 74 7.53 -1.57 -2.50
CA PRO A 74 7.73 -0.13 -2.61
C PRO A 74 8.18 0.34 -4.01
N ALA A 75 9.11 -0.38 -4.64
CA ALA A 75 9.58 -0.03 -5.98
C ALA A 75 8.50 -0.22 -7.06
N ALA A 76 7.69 -1.28 -6.95
CA ALA A 76 6.59 -1.52 -7.88
C ALA A 76 5.51 -0.43 -7.75
N ILE A 77 5.22 0.01 -6.53
CA ILE A 77 4.28 1.11 -6.26
C ILE A 77 4.73 2.40 -6.97
N ARG A 78 6.04 2.74 -6.91
CA ARG A 78 6.60 3.92 -7.60
C ARG A 78 6.41 3.82 -9.12
N VAL A 79 6.81 2.69 -9.72
CA VAL A 79 6.67 2.47 -11.18
C VAL A 79 5.21 2.52 -11.63
N MET A 80 4.31 1.93 -10.84
CA MET A 80 2.88 1.95 -11.15
C MET A 80 2.30 3.36 -11.03
N ALA A 81 2.73 4.16 -10.06
CA ALA A 81 2.30 5.55 -9.93
C ALA A 81 2.75 6.41 -11.11
N GLU A 82 3.99 6.27 -11.56
CA GLU A 82 4.49 6.94 -12.77
C GLU A 82 3.66 6.55 -13.99
N THR A 83 3.35 5.27 -14.14
CA THR A 83 2.51 4.75 -15.23
C THR A 83 1.08 5.31 -15.17
N LEU A 84 0.49 5.40 -13.97
CA LEU A 84 -0.85 5.97 -13.76
C LEU A 84 -0.88 7.47 -14.05
N ALA A 85 0.16 8.21 -13.68
CA ALA A 85 0.30 9.62 -13.97
C ALA A 85 0.43 9.88 -15.48
N ALA A 86 1.24 9.08 -16.19
CA ALA A 86 1.44 9.20 -17.64
C ALA A 86 0.16 8.93 -18.46
N ARG A 87 -0.75 8.10 -17.96
CA ARG A 87 -2.05 7.79 -18.61
C ARG A 87 -3.12 8.88 -18.45
N ARG A 88 -2.87 9.90 -17.61
CA ARG A 88 -3.79 11.03 -17.40
C ARG A 88 -3.50 12.22 -18.32
N LEU A 89 -2.42 12.15 -19.12
CA LEU A 89 -2.02 13.11 -20.15
C LEU A 89 -2.52 12.65 -21.52
#